data_AF-A0A1H9G165-F1
#
_entry.id   AF-A0A1H9G165-F1
#
_cell.length_a   1.000
_cell.length_b   1.000
_cell.length_c   1.000
_cell.angle_alpha   90.00
_cell.angle_beta   90.00
_cell.angle_gamma   90.00
#
_symmetry.space_group_name_H-M   'P 1'
#
loop_
_entity.id
_entity.type
_entity.pdbx_description
1 polymer ?
#
loop_
_entity_poly.entity_id
_entity_poly.type
_entity_poly.pdbx_seq_one_letter_code
_entity_poly.pdbx_strand_id
1 'polypeptide(L)'
;MKTIIHIVILIFLLMLTGCVQETHTKTIKFKLDMRQVKSSADVGVRGTTKPLSWGKTFYLTDTDNDSIYEGIIELNSANFGIEFKFVNQNDQFELQDQNNRTIKFEYKPETMLYEAVFNNPYGKTSLLK
;
A
#
# COMPACT_ATOMS: atom_id res chain seq x y z
N MET A 1 -37.17 34.82 -15.55
CA MET A 1 -35.84 34.70 -16.21
C MET A 1 -34.69 35.16 -15.32
N LYS A 2 -34.70 36.40 -14.78
CA LYS A 2 -33.62 36.91 -13.91
C LYS A 2 -33.36 36.02 -12.69
N THR A 3 -34.38 35.59 -11.97
CA THR A 3 -34.26 34.73 -10.76
C THR A 3 -33.62 33.36 -11.05
N ILE A 4 -33.93 32.77 -12.21
CA ILE A 4 -33.37 31.49 -12.66
C ILE A 4 -31.86 31.63 -12.94
N ILE A 5 -31.45 32.74 -13.55
CA ILE A 5 -30.03 33.04 -13.81
C ILE A 5 -29.24 33.15 -12.50
N HIS A 6 -29.79 33.79 -11.46
CA HIS A 6 -29.12 33.90 -10.16
C HIS A 6 -28.98 32.54 -9.46
N ILE A 7 -29.99 31.66 -9.57
CA ILE A 7 -29.94 30.30 -9.02
C ILE A 7 -28.85 29.46 -9.73
N VAL A 8 -28.76 29.57 -11.06
CA VAL A 8 -27.73 28.86 -11.84
C VAL A 8 -26.32 29.35 -11.48
N ILE A 9 -26.12 30.66 -11.31
CA ILE A 9 -24.84 31.23 -10.89
C ILE A 9 -24.45 30.76 -9.48
N LEU A 10 -25.40 30.69 -8.55
CA LEU A 10 -25.15 30.23 -7.18
C LEU A 10 -24.75 28.75 -7.13
N ILE A 11 -25.43 27.89 -7.91
CA ILE A 11 -25.09 26.46 -8.03
C ILE A 11 -23.72 26.28 -8.69
N PHE A 12 -23.40 27.10 -9.70
CA PHE A 12 -22.09 27.09 -10.35
C PHE A 12 -20.97 27.52 -9.40
N LEU A 13 -21.22 28.52 -8.52
CA LEU A 13 -20.26 28.93 -7.49
C LEU A 13 -20.02 27.84 -6.43
N LEU A 14 -21.07 27.11 -6.03
CA LEU A 14 -20.99 25.98 -5.09
C LEU A 14 -20.20 24.79 -5.64
N MET A 15 -20.15 24.62 -6.97
CA MET A 15 -19.35 23.59 -7.63
C MET A 15 -17.84 23.92 -7.66
N LEU A 16 -17.44 25.18 -7.39
CA LEU A 16 -16.03 25.60 -7.40
C LEU A 16 -15.30 25.28 -6.09
N THR A 17 -16.00 24.91 -5.01
CA THR A 17 -15.37 24.40 -3.80
C THR A 17 -15.06 22.92 -3.98
N GLY A 18 -14.01 22.63 -4.75
CA GLY A 18 -13.48 21.27 -4.85
C GLY A 18 -13.19 20.74 -3.45
N CYS A 19 -13.83 19.63 -3.08
CA CYS A 19 -13.57 18.97 -1.80
C CYS A 19 -12.15 18.38 -1.85
N VAL A 20 -11.17 19.09 -1.32
CA VAL A 20 -9.87 18.50 -1.02
C VAL A 20 -10.07 17.60 0.18
N GLN A 21 -10.03 16.29 -0.06
CA GLN A 21 -10.07 15.29 1.00
C GLN A 21 -8.74 15.32 1.76
N GLU A 22 -8.80 15.43 3.08
CA GLU A 22 -7.62 15.37 3.94
C GLU A 22 -6.94 13.99 3.81
N THR A 23 -5.62 13.99 3.77
CA THR A 23 -4.81 12.76 3.70
C THR A 23 -4.07 12.55 5.00
N HIS A 24 -3.96 11.31 5.46
CA HIS A 24 -3.15 10.97 6.64
C HIS A 24 -1.94 10.14 6.25
N THR A 25 -0.85 10.36 6.98
CA THR A 25 0.38 9.57 6.83
C THR A 25 0.18 8.17 7.39
N LYS A 26 0.58 7.18 6.59
CA LYS A 26 0.57 5.75 6.92
C LYS A 26 1.98 5.22 6.78
N THR A 27 2.49 4.61 7.84
CA THR A 27 3.79 3.94 7.82
C THR A 27 3.57 2.44 7.85
N ILE A 28 4.10 1.71 6.88
CA ILE A 28 4.02 0.25 6.84
C ILE A 28 5.43 -0.31 6.93
N LYS A 29 5.64 -1.18 7.92
CA LYS A 29 6.83 -2.01 8.06
C LYS A 29 6.48 -3.40 7.52
N PHE A 30 7.12 -3.80 6.44
CA PHE A 30 7.00 -5.16 5.91
C PHE A 30 8.02 -6.07 6.58
N LYS A 31 7.60 -7.29 6.89
CA LYS A 31 8.43 -8.39 7.35
C LYS A 31 8.03 -9.66 6.61
N LEU A 32 8.87 -10.10 5.68
CA LEU A 32 8.59 -11.21 4.77
C LEU A 32 9.54 -12.37 5.03
N ASP A 33 8.99 -13.50 5.47
CA ASP A 33 9.72 -14.75 5.63
C ASP A 33 9.90 -15.45 4.28
N MET A 34 11.15 -15.56 3.85
CA MET A 34 11.58 -16.20 2.61
C MET A 34 12.20 -17.58 2.82
N ARG A 35 12.22 -18.15 4.04
CA ARG A 35 12.93 -19.41 4.37
C ARG A 35 12.47 -20.63 3.56
N GLN A 36 11.26 -20.58 3.01
CA GLN A 36 10.67 -21.64 2.18
C GLN A 36 11.09 -21.53 0.70
N VAL A 37 11.80 -20.46 0.31
CA VAL A 37 12.17 -20.16 -1.08
C VAL A 37 13.64 -20.49 -1.31
N LYS A 38 13.94 -21.32 -2.31
CA LYS A 38 15.31 -21.81 -2.58
C LYS A 38 16.28 -20.72 -3.08
N SER A 39 15.77 -19.63 -3.65
CA SER A 39 16.56 -18.47 -4.10
C SER A 39 15.79 -17.19 -3.81
N SER A 40 16.41 -16.30 -3.03
CA SER A 40 15.82 -15.04 -2.58
C SER A 40 16.69 -13.87 -3.03
N ALA A 41 16.80 -13.67 -4.34
CA ALA A 41 17.32 -12.43 -4.90
C ALA A 41 16.16 -11.45 -5.16
N ASP A 42 16.46 -10.15 -5.23
CA ASP A 42 15.53 -9.11 -5.67
C ASP A 42 14.19 -9.07 -4.91
N VAL A 43 14.21 -9.46 -3.63
CA VAL A 43 13.02 -9.53 -2.79
C VAL A 43 12.47 -8.13 -2.56
N GLY A 44 11.18 -7.96 -2.80
CA GLY A 44 10.57 -6.64 -2.78
C GLY A 44 9.06 -6.64 -2.74
N VAL A 45 8.50 -5.44 -2.82
CA VAL A 45 7.07 -5.16 -2.83
C VAL A 45 6.71 -4.33 -4.05
N ARG A 46 5.58 -4.65 -4.68
CA ARG A 46 4.95 -3.84 -5.73
C ARG A 46 3.48 -3.64 -5.38
N GLY A 47 2.89 -2.52 -5.75
CA GLY A 47 1.52 -2.20 -5.34
C GLY A 47 0.91 -0.98 -6.02
N THR A 48 -0.32 -0.67 -5.65
CA THR A 48 -1.16 0.34 -6.31
C THR A 48 -0.84 1.78 -5.89
N THR A 49 -0.27 1.99 -4.70
CA THR A 49 -0.18 3.31 -4.07
C THR A 49 1.27 3.73 -3.87
N LYS A 50 1.62 4.96 -4.26
CA LYS A 50 2.96 5.53 -4.04
C LYS A 50 3.35 5.41 -2.54
N PRO A 51 4.60 5.03 -2.23
CA PRO A 51 5.75 4.91 -3.14
C PRO A 51 5.80 3.61 -3.94
N LEU A 52 4.87 2.66 -3.71
CA LEU A 52 4.79 1.43 -4.49
C LEU A 52 4.26 1.70 -5.91
N SER A 53 4.65 0.82 -6.82
CA SER A 53 4.13 0.76 -8.19
C SER A 53 4.15 -0.69 -8.67
N TRP A 54 3.18 -1.09 -9.49
CA TRP A 54 3.23 -2.38 -10.17
C TRP A 54 4.36 -2.49 -11.18
N GLY A 55 4.89 -1.37 -11.68
CA GLY A 55 5.98 -1.33 -12.65
C GLY A 55 7.39 -1.21 -12.03
N LYS A 56 7.52 -1.04 -10.71
CA LYS A 56 8.81 -0.85 -10.05
C LYS A 56 8.84 -1.52 -8.67
N THR A 57 9.84 -2.36 -8.45
CA THR A 57 10.08 -3.01 -7.15
C THR A 57 10.55 -1.99 -6.12
N PHE A 58 9.90 -1.98 -4.96
CA PHE A 58 10.47 -1.47 -3.71
C PHE A 58 11.20 -2.62 -3.02
N TYR A 59 12.54 -2.57 -2.99
CA TYR A 59 13.34 -3.68 -2.47
C TYR A 59 13.31 -3.74 -0.94
N LEU A 60 13.22 -4.97 -0.42
CA LEU A 60 13.38 -5.29 0.99
C LEU A 60 14.81 -5.79 1.24
N THR A 61 15.27 -5.70 2.48
CA THR A 61 16.63 -6.07 2.89
C THR A 61 16.61 -7.12 3.98
N ASP A 62 17.51 -8.09 3.89
CA ASP A 62 17.82 -9.05 4.94
C ASP A 62 19.23 -8.70 5.46
N THR A 63 19.31 -8.01 6.60
CA THR A 63 20.59 -7.46 7.10
C THR A 63 21.32 -8.43 8.02
N ASP A 64 20.59 -9.29 8.74
CA ASP A 64 21.14 -10.28 9.67
C ASP A 64 21.26 -11.68 9.05
N ASN A 65 20.82 -11.85 7.80
CA ASN A 65 20.87 -13.09 7.03
C ASN A 65 20.02 -14.22 7.65
N ASP A 66 18.90 -13.87 8.29
CA ASP A 66 17.96 -14.84 8.85
C ASP A 66 16.88 -15.28 7.83
N SER A 67 16.98 -14.81 6.58
CA SER A 67 16.02 -14.98 5.48
C SER A 67 14.66 -14.31 5.72
N ILE A 68 14.61 -13.32 6.61
CA ILE A 68 13.47 -12.43 6.80
C ILE A 68 13.81 -11.05 6.21
N TYR A 69 13.06 -10.68 5.19
CA TYR A 69 13.27 -9.45 4.45
C TYR A 69 12.38 -8.35 5.00
N GLU A 70 13.00 -7.22 5.32
CA GLU A 70 12.34 -6.09 5.97
C GLU A 70 12.42 -4.82 5.11
N GLY A 71 11.43 -3.94 5.28
CA GLY A 71 11.43 -2.64 4.61
C GLY A 71 10.29 -1.76 5.10
N ILE A 72 10.48 -0.44 4.96
CA ILE A 72 9.54 0.56 5.47
C ILE A 72 9.11 1.47 4.34
N ILE A 73 7.80 1.67 4.21
CA ILE A 73 7.24 2.69 3.34
C ILE A 73 6.40 3.67 4.14
N GLU A 74 6.38 4.92 3.68
CA GLU A 74 5.47 5.95 4.14
C GLU A 74 4.62 6.42 2.96
N LEU A 75 3.33 6.54 3.18
CA LEU A 75 2.40 7.04 2.16
C LEU A 75 1.36 7.96 2.79
N ASN A 76 0.98 9.01 2.07
CA ASN A 76 -0.14 9.86 2.45
C ASN A 76 -1.37 9.40 1.68
N SER A 77 -2.41 9.01 2.40
CA SER A 77 -3.60 8.44 1.80
C SER A 77 -4.86 8.92 2.51
N ALA A 78 -5.83 9.34 1.71
CA ALA A 78 -7.23 9.47 2.15
C ALA A 78 -8.01 8.15 1.94
N ASN A 79 -7.41 7.18 1.24
CA ASN A 79 -7.99 5.86 0.98
C ASN A 79 -7.90 4.96 2.22
N PHE A 80 -8.85 4.02 2.31
CA PHE A 80 -8.99 3.06 3.40
C PHE A 80 -8.06 1.84 3.30
N GLY A 81 -7.11 1.83 2.37
CA GLY A 81 -6.17 0.71 2.23
C GLY A 81 -5.30 0.77 0.99
N ILE A 82 -4.42 -0.22 0.86
CA ILE A 82 -3.56 -0.44 -0.31
C ILE A 82 -3.63 -1.89 -0.74
N GLU A 83 -3.33 -2.11 -2.02
CA GLU A 83 -3.07 -3.44 -2.59
C GLU A 83 -1.62 -3.58 -2.99
N PHE A 84 -1.06 -4.77 -2.76
CA PHE A 84 0.33 -5.08 -3.10
C PHE A 84 0.52 -6.59 -3.26
N LYS A 85 1.68 -6.96 -3.81
CA LYS A 85 2.24 -8.31 -3.76
C LYS A 85 3.73 -8.23 -3.51
N PHE A 86 4.26 -9.23 -2.84
CA PHE A 86 5.69 -9.49 -2.80
C PHE A 86 6.17 -10.04 -4.14
N VAL A 87 7.40 -9.69 -4.47
CA VAL A 87 8.12 -10.17 -5.64
C VAL A 87 9.50 -10.65 -5.22
N ASN A 88 10.08 -11.56 -5.99
CA ASN A 88 11.47 -11.97 -5.85
C ASN A 88 12.10 -12.14 -7.25
N GLN A 89 13.24 -12.83 -7.29
CA GLN A 89 14.05 -13.14 -8.48
C GLN A 89 13.22 -13.32 -9.77
N ASN A 90 13.69 -12.71 -10.85
CA ASN A 90 13.07 -12.77 -12.18
C ASN A 90 11.64 -12.19 -12.23
N ASP A 91 11.35 -11.19 -11.40
CA ASP A 91 10.02 -10.57 -11.31
C ASP A 91 8.90 -11.57 -10.96
N GLN A 92 9.23 -12.67 -10.27
CA GLN A 92 8.25 -13.64 -9.86
C GLN A 92 7.37 -13.03 -8.76
N PHE A 93 6.08 -12.89 -9.07
CA PHE A 93 5.07 -12.49 -8.11
C PHE A 93 4.68 -13.66 -7.21
N GLU A 94 4.44 -13.33 -5.94
CA GLU A 94 3.82 -14.29 -5.04
C GLU A 94 2.34 -14.55 -5.38
N LEU A 95 1.83 -15.66 -4.85
CA LEU A 95 0.41 -16.00 -4.86
C LEU A 95 -0.13 -15.91 -6.30
N GLN A 96 0.58 -16.55 -7.22
CA GLN A 96 0.17 -16.64 -8.61
C GLN A 96 -1.27 -17.17 -8.68
N ASP A 97 -2.09 -16.53 -9.50
CA ASP A 97 -3.53 -16.81 -9.67
C ASP A 97 -4.43 -16.51 -8.46
N GLN A 98 -3.90 -15.83 -7.44
CA GLN A 98 -4.68 -15.32 -6.31
C GLN A 98 -4.66 -13.79 -6.27
N ASN A 99 -5.64 -13.23 -5.55
CA ASN A 99 -5.78 -11.80 -5.34
C ASN A 99 -4.51 -11.16 -4.74
N ASN A 100 -4.40 -9.85 -4.92
CA ASN A 100 -3.39 -9.03 -4.24
C ASN A 100 -3.60 -9.09 -2.72
N ARG A 101 -2.51 -8.91 -1.97
CA ARG A 101 -2.60 -8.66 -0.53
C ARG A 101 -3.20 -7.28 -0.31
N THR A 102 -3.87 -7.10 0.82
CA THR A 102 -4.49 -5.83 1.20
C THR A 102 -4.12 -5.47 2.64
N ILE A 103 -3.80 -4.20 2.88
CA ILE A 103 -3.80 -3.60 4.21
C ILE A 103 -4.93 -2.58 4.25
N LYS A 104 -5.73 -2.61 5.32
CA LYS A 104 -6.77 -1.62 5.57
C LYS A 104 -6.30 -0.59 6.58
N PHE A 105 -6.78 0.63 6.42
CA PHE A 105 -6.44 1.79 7.23
C PHE A 105 -7.68 2.40 7.86
N GLU A 106 -7.51 3.03 9.02
CA GLU A 106 -8.48 3.99 9.55
C GLU A 106 -8.23 5.40 8.99
N TYR A 107 -9.17 6.32 9.15
CA TYR A 107 -8.99 7.71 8.70
C TYR A 107 -8.25 8.54 9.77
N LYS A 108 -6.98 8.18 10.02
CA LYS A 108 -6.07 8.81 11.01
C LYS A 108 -4.61 8.44 10.71
N PRO A 109 -3.58 9.07 11.28
CA PRO A 109 -2.21 8.58 11.15
C PRO A 109 -2.01 7.19 11.80
N GLU A 110 -1.32 6.27 11.13
CA GLU A 110 -1.09 4.90 11.64
C GLU A 110 0.29 4.35 11.25
N THR A 111 0.91 3.60 12.17
CA THR A 111 2.08 2.77 11.87
C THR A 111 1.69 1.30 12.00
N MET A 112 1.94 0.50 10.98
CA MET A 112 1.58 -0.92 10.94
C MET A 112 2.80 -1.80 10.67
N LEU A 113 2.75 -3.00 11.22
CA LEU A 113 3.62 -4.12 10.85
C LEU A 113 2.79 -5.10 10.01
N TYR A 114 3.28 -5.44 8.81
CA TYR A 114 2.73 -6.49 7.97
C TYR A 114 3.71 -7.67 7.89
N GLU A 115 3.29 -8.81 8.42
CA GLU A 115 4.08 -10.04 8.48
C GLU A 115 3.49 -11.08 7.52
N ALA A 116 4.33 -11.76 6.73
CA ALA A 116 3.89 -12.83 5.85
C ALA A 116 5.00 -13.85 5.57
N VAL A 117 4.60 -15.02 5.08
CA VAL A 117 5.49 -15.99 4.44
C VAL A 117 5.25 -15.92 2.93
N PHE A 118 6.31 -15.90 2.12
CA PHE A 118 6.18 -15.83 0.67
C PHE A 118 5.35 -17.01 0.12
N ASN A 119 4.43 -16.72 -0.82
CA ASN A 119 3.46 -17.70 -1.36
C ASN A 119 2.48 -18.33 -0.35
N ASN A 120 2.45 -17.87 0.90
CA ASN A 120 1.40 -18.23 1.84
C ASN A 120 0.28 -17.17 1.80
N PRO A 121 -0.98 -17.54 1.50
CA PRO A 121 -2.07 -16.57 1.40
C PRO A 121 -2.37 -15.83 2.71
N TYR A 122 -1.92 -16.38 3.84
CA TYR A 122 -2.10 -15.76 5.14
C TYR A 122 -0.98 -14.75 5.41
N GLY A 123 -1.38 -13.51 5.70
CA GLY A 123 -0.52 -12.47 6.24
C GLY A 123 -1.20 -11.80 7.43
N LYS A 124 -0.41 -11.23 8.33
CA LYS A 124 -0.88 -10.61 9.57
C LYS A 124 -0.54 -9.13 9.56
N THR A 125 -1.53 -8.30 9.86
CA THR A 125 -1.32 -6.86 10.11
C THR A 125 -1.45 -6.59 11.59
N SER A 126 -0.50 -5.84 12.16
CA SER A 126 -0.53 -5.40 13.55
C SER A 126 -0.35 -3.88 13.61
N LEU A 127 -1.16 -3.19 14.41
CA LEU A 127 -0.97 -1.77 14.68
C LEU A 127 0.18 -1.60 15.68
N LEU A 128 1.16 -0.76 15.33
CA LEU A 128 2.23 -0.36 16.23
C LEU A 128 1.80 0.93 16.94
N LYS A 129 1.83 0.92 18.27
CA LYS A 129 1.52 2.08 19.11
C LYS A 129 2.72 3.00 19.24
#